data_AF-A0AAJ0EHR8-F1
#
_entry.id   AF-A0AAJ0EHR8-F1
#
_cell.length_a   1.000
_cell.length_b   1.000
_cell.length_c   1.000
_cell.angle_alpha   90.00
_cell.angle_beta   90.00
_cell.angle_gamma   90.00
#
_symmetry.space_group_name_H-M   'P 1'
#
loop_
_entity.id
_entity.type
_entity.pdbx_description
1 polymer ?
#
loop_
_entity_poly.entity_id
_entity_poly.type
_entity_poly.pdbx_seq_one_letter_code
_entity_poly.pdbx_strand_id
1 'polypeptide(L)'
;MFTVRQAIGKGLGVFASRPILTGQRILTDQALLTFTSSDSNSILRQAHLLSTAGRNSLLSLSTNPSKSSVFSWLESVWRSKSAPQDIVSNHTILNIFRNNNFSIGNQTQALFPQVARLNHSCVPNAQGNFNKDLNAFTIHATRKIEPEEEITISYLDEHLGLRQSRQTALHDGYGFTCGCSACSSTTSSEAGEVRRAEIQRKLELFAEAASEDPEDEFKMMLALLDAHEAEAIRGREVSTMYIATARKAFDLGKREEGRELALKGLQLEKEAVGDDSPFYAATLETVQALGVEI
;
A
#
# COMPACT_ATOMS: atom_id res chain seq x y z
N MET A 1 9.86 17.18 7.39
CA MET A 1 10.45 16.35 6.31
C MET A 1 9.68 16.51 5.01
N PHE A 2 8.40 16.87 5.09
CA PHE A 2 7.53 17.10 3.94
C PHE A 2 6.64 18.32 4.18
N THR A 3 5.97 18.76 3.13
CA THR A 3 4.89 19.76 3.16
C THR A 3 3.67 19.21 2.44
N VAL A 4 2.48 19.67 2.84
CA VAL A 4 1.23 19.36 2.14
C VAL A 4 0.88 20.56 1.27
N ARG A 5 0.64 20.33 -0.02
CA ARG A 5 0.25 21.37 -0.98
C ARG A 5 -0.64 20.80 -2.08
N GLN A 6 -1.18 21.66 -2.94
CA GLN A 6 -1.97 21.23 -4.08
C GLN A 6 -1.12 20.38 -5.04
N ALA A 7 -1.58 19.17 -5.33
CA ALA A 7 -1.09 18.30 -6.38
C ALA A 7 -1.95 18.46 -7.63
N ILE A 8 -1.29 18.59 -8.79
CA ILE A 8 -1.95 18.82 -10.07
C ILE A 8 -2.86 17.62 -10.38
N GLY A 9 -4.17 17.87 -10.51
CA GLY A 9 -5.17 16.86 -10.86
C GLY A 9 -5.54 15.86 -9.74
N LYS A 10 -4.99 15.98 -8.53
CA LYS A 10 -5.18 15.00 -7.43
C LYS A 10 -5.66 15.59 -6.10
N GLY A 11 -5.95 16.89 -6.05
CA GLY A 11 -6.28 17.57 -4.79
C GLY A 11 -5.02 17.93 -3.99
N LEU A 12 -4.95 17.56 -2.72
CA LEU A 12 -3.74 17.76 -1.92
C LEU A 12 -2.78 16.59 -2.10
N GLY A 13 -1.48 16.85 -1.96
CA GLY A 13 -0.43 15.84 -1.95
C GLY A 13 0.66 16.18 -0.95
N VAL A 14 1.46 15.18 -0.61
CA VAL A 14 2.61 15.30 0.30
C VAL A 14 3.88 15.36 -0.53
N PHE A 15 4.73 16.36 -0.27
CA PHE A 15 5.96 16.59 -1.03
C PHE A 15 7.16 16.67 -0.11
N ALA A 16 8.27 16.05 -0.49
CA ALA A 16 9.50 16.09 0.29
C ALA A 16 10.04 17.52 0.36
N SER A 17 10.37 18.01 1.57
CA SER A 17 10.95 19.35 1.76
C SER A 17 12.48 19.33 1.82
N ARG A 18 13.08 18.13 1.79
CA ARG A 18 14.51 17.84 1.79
C ARG A 18 14.72 16.41 1.26
N PRO A 19 15.95 15.99 0.93
CA PRO A 19 16.19 14.61 0.51
C PRO A 19 15.78 13.61 1.60
N ILE A 20 15.15 12.51 1.20
CA ILE A 20 14.78 11.39 2.07
C ILE A 20 15.50 10.14 1.56
N LEU A 21 16.18 9.44 2.45
CA LEU A 21 16.96 8.24 2.10
C LEU A 21 16.08 7.00 2.05
N THR A 22 16.47 6.01 1.24
CA THR A 22 15.85 4.68 1.25
C THR A 22 15.83 4.11 2.67
N GLY A 23 14.71 3.53 3.08
CA GLY A 23 14.48 2.98 4.42
C GLY A 23 14.18 4.01 5.50
N GLN A 24 14.29 5.32 5.20
CA GLN A 24 14.00 6.34 6.18
C GLN A 24 12.50 6.42 6.48
N ARG A 25 12.14 6.43 7.77
CA ARG A 25 10.79 6.73 8.23
C ARG A 25 10.42 8.18 7.92
N ILE A 26 9.38 8.35 7.12
CA ILE A 26 8.86 9.65 6.68
C ILE A 26 7.92 10.22 7.73
N LEU A 27 6.96 9.41 8.19
CA LEU A 27 6.01 9.79 9.24
C LEU A 27 5.48 8.58 10.01
N THR A 28 4.99 8.87 11.22
CA THR A 28 4.22 7.98 12.09
C THR A 28 2.89 8.65 12.37
N ASP A 29 1.79 7.97 12.09
CA ASP A 29 0.43 8.52 12.21
C ASP A 29 -0.43 7.65 13.12
N GLN A 30 -1.10 8.29 14.07
CA GLN A 30 -1.97 7.63 15.02
C GLN A 30 -3.39 7.57 14.45
N ALA A 31 -4.12 6.50 14.78
CA ALA A 31 -5.49 6.34 14.29
C ALA A 31 -6.37 7.45 14.88
N LEU A 32 -7.08 8.18 14.01
CA LEU A 32 -8.09 9.14 14.43
C LEU A 32 -9.43 8.46 14.68
N LEU A 33 -9.75 7.45 13.87
CA LEU A 33 -10.94 6.62 13.97
C LEU A 33 -10.57 5.16 13.72
N THR A 34 -11.24 4.24 14.42
CA THR A 34 -11.05 2.80 14.26
C THR A 34 -12.40 2.09 14.19
N PHE A 35 -12.52 1.14 13.27
CA PHE A 35 -13.72 0.32 13.06
C PHE A 35 -13.36 -1.15 13.13
N THR A 36 -14.12 -1.92 13.91
CA THR A 36 -14.13 -3.39 13.87
C THR A 36 -15.49 -3.87 13.38
N SER A 37 -15.51 -4.98 12.63
CA SER A 37 -16.76 -5.60 12.13
C SER A 37 -17.76 -5.92 13.25
N SER A 38 -17.26 -6.16 14.46
CA SER A 38 -18.04 -6.42 15.68
C SER A 38 -18.70 -5.19 16.30
N ASP A 39 -18.28 -3.97 15.99
CA ASP A 39 -18.83 -2.72 16.55
C ASP A 39 -19.02 -1.65 15.48
N SER A 40 -20.12 -1.80 14.72
CA SER A 40 -20.35 -1.01 13.52
C SER A 40 -20.86 0.41 13.73
N ASN A 41 -21.37 0.73 14.92
CA ASN A 41 -21.81 2.08 15.30
C ASN A 41 -20.69 2.95 15.88
N SER A 42 -19.51 2.36 16.09
CA SER A 42 -18.36 3.00 16.74
C SER A 42 -17.84 4.25 16.01
N ILE A 43 -17.89 4.30 14.67
CA ILE A 43 -17.29 5.40 13.89
C ILE A 43 -17.96 6.75 14.14
N LEU A 44 -19.29 6.83 14.06
CA LEU A 44 -19.99 8.10 14.29
C LEU A 44 -19.82 8.57 15.73
N ARG A 45 -19.89 7.65 16.69
CA ARG A 45 -19.65 7.95 18.11
C ARG A 45 -18.24 8.49 18.33
N GLN A 46 -17.22 7.84 17.78
CA GLN A 46 -15.83 8.31 17.86
C GLN A 46 -15.67 9.70 17.23
N ALA A 47 -16.25 9.91 16.04
CA ALA A 47 -16.17 11.20 15.34
C ALA A 47 -16.82 12.35 16.11
N HIS A 48 -17.91 12.09 16.84
CA HIS A 48 -18.55 13.09 17.71
C HIS A 48 -17.79 13.35 19.02
N LEU A 49 -16.93 12.42 19.45
CA LEU A 49 -16.05 12.58 20.61
C LEU A 49 -14.70 13.23 20.27
N LEU A 50 -14.41 13.48 18.99
CA LEU A 50 -13.19 14.16 18.57
C LEU A 50 -13.14 15.58 19.12
N SER A 51 -11.93 16.03 19.47
CA SER A 51 -11.65 17.45 19.70
C SER A 51 -11.94 18.27 18.44
N THR A 52 -12.10 19.60 18.58
CA THR A 52 -12.27 20.49 17.43
C THR A 52 -11.15 20.31 16.39
N ALA A 53 -9.90 20.15 16.84
CA ALA A 53 -8.77 19.88 15.95
C ALA A 53 -8.91 18.53 15.23
N GLY A 54 -9.32 17.47 15.94
CA GLY A 54 -9.55 16.15 15.34
C GLY A 54 -10.69 16.17 14.31
N ARG A 55 -11.80 16.86 14.63
CA ARG A 55 -12.93 17.00 13.71
C ARG A 55 -12.56 17.82 12.47
N ASN A 56 -11.79 18.89 12.62
CA ASN A 56 -11.28 19.66 11.49
C ASN A 56 -10.32 18.83 10.62
N SER A 57 -9.45 18.02 11.25
CA SER A 57 -8.57 17.09 10.54
C SER A 57 -9.39 16.08 9.71
N LEU A 58 -10.38 15.44 10.33
CA LEU A 58 -11.28 14.50 9.66
C LEU A 58 -12.01 15.15 8.48
N LEU A 59 -12.69 16.28 8.70
CA LEU A 59 -13.52 16.95 7.69
C LEU A 59 -12.71 17.58 6.55
N SER A 60 -11.38 17.69 6.72
CA SER A 60 -10.48 18.16 5.67
C SER A 60 -10.03 17.04 4.71
N LEU A 61 -10.38 15.77 4.97
CA LEU A 61 -10.04 14.64 4.10
C LEU A 61 -10.97 14.55 2.89
N SER A 62 -10.50 13.88 1.84
CA SER A 62 -11.23 13.76 0.57
C SER A 62 -12.41 12.79 0.69
N THR A 63 -13.41 12.99 -0.15
CA THR A 63 -14.49 12.03 -0.41
C THR A 63 -14.49 11.65 -1.88
N ASN A 64 -15.01 10.47 -2.21
CA ASN A 64 -15.31 10.09 -3.58
C ASN A 64 -16.83 10.20 -3.82
N PRO A 65 -17.31 11.22 -4.55
CA PRO A 65 -18.74 11.41 -4.82
C PRO A 65 -19.40 10.20 -5.50
N SER A 66 -18.65 9.46 -6.33
CA SER A 66 -19.17 8.26 -7.01
C SER A 66 -19.52 7.12 -6.04
N LYS A 67 -18.93 7.11 -4.84
CA LYS A 67 -19.25 6.16 -3.76
C LYS A 67 -20.40 6.62 -2.87
N SER A 68 -20.94 7.81 -3.08
CA SER A 68 -22.08 8.37 -2.37
C SER A 68 -23.41 8.01 -3.06
N SER A 69 -23.78 6.72 -3.04
CA SER A 69 -25.04 6.22 -3.63
C SER A 69 -26.24 6.33 -2.67
N VAL A 70 -27.46 6.07 -3.16
CA VAL A 70 -28.67 5.94 -2.31
C VAL A 70 -28.48 4.91 -1.18
N PHE A 71 -27.75 3.82 -1.43
CA PHE A 71 -27.43 2.82 -0.41
C PHE A 71 -26.51 3.37 0.67
N SER A 72 -25.55 4.24 0.33
CA SER A 72 -24.70 4.92 1.32
C SER A 72 -25.52 5.85 2.24
N TRP A 73 -26.56 6.49 1.69
CA TRP A 73 -27.49 7.33 2.44
C TRP A 73 -28.41 6.50 3.34
N LEU A 74 -28.95 5.39 2.83
CA LEU A 74 -29.72 4.44 3.64
C LEU A 74 -28.88 3.93 4.80
N GLU A 75 -27.67 3.44 4.53
CA GLU A 75 -26.74 2.98 5.57
C GLU A 75 -26.48 4.07 6.62
N SER A 76 -26.33 5.33 6.20
CA SER A 76 -26.15 6.46 7.12
C SER A 76 -27.36 6.67 8.01
N VAL A 77 -28.59 6.58 7.48
CA VAL A 77 -29.82 6.63 8.28
C VAL A 77 -29.89 5.46 9.27
N TRP A 78 -29.54 4.25 8.84
CA TRP A 78 -29.51 3.06 9.70
C TRP A 78 -28.48 3.20 10.84
N ARG A 79 -27.26 3.65 10.53
CA ARG A 79 -26.17 3.83 11.52
C ARG A 79 -26.36 5.06 12.40
N SER A 80 -27.09 6.08 11.93
CA SER A 80 -27.44 7.27 12.71
C SER A 80 -28.50 7.00 13.79
N LYS A 81 -29.04 5.77 13.93
CA LYS A 81 -29.92 5.44 15.07
C LYS A 81 -29.26 5.69 16.43
N SER A 82 -27.93 5.64 16.50
CA SER A 82 -27.13 5.94 17.71
C SER A 82 -26.77 7.44 17.84
N ALA A 83 -26.97 8.24 16.79
CA ALA A 83 -26.73 9.68 16.73
C ALA A 83 -27.68 10.33 15.70
N PRO A 84 -28.98 10.46 16.02
CA PRO A 84 -30.02 10.79 15.03
C PRO A 84 -30.01 12.25 14.55
N GLN A 85 -29.19 13.10 15.18
CA GLN A 85 -28.96 14.46 14.71
C GLN A 85 -27.92 14.47 13.58
N ASP A 86 -28.13 15.36 12.61
CA ASP A 86 -27.17 15.69 11.55
C ASP A 86 -26.81 14.53 10.61
N ILE A 87 -27.84 13.94 9.98
CA ILE A 87 -27.71 12.83 9.00
C ILE A 87 -26.74 13.20 7.86
N VAL A 88 -26.72 14.47 7.44
CA VAL A 88 -25.82 14.97 6.39
C VAL A 88 -24.35 14.94 6.87
N SER A 89 -24.06 15.41 8.08
CA SER A 89 -22.71 15.30 8.64
C SER A 89 -22.30 13.84 8.87
N ASN A 90 -23.19 12.99 9.37
CA ASN A 90 -22.92 11.57 9.57
C ASN A 90 -22.59 10.86 8.25
N HIS A 91 -23.36 11.14 7.19
CA HIS A 91 -23.09 10.61 5.86
C HIS A 91 -21.72 11.08 5.31
N THR A 92 -21.39 12.35 5.52
CA THR A 92 -20.08 12.91 5.15
C THR A 92 -18.94 12.20 5.89
N ILE A 93 -19.05 12.01 7.21
CA ILE A 93 -18.06 11.30 8.03
C ILE A 93 -17.87 9.86 7.53
N LEU A 94 -18.96 9.14 7.26
CA LEU A 94 -18.89 7.77 6.77
C LEU A 94 -18.23 7.70 5.39
N ASN A 95 -18.50 8.65 4.49
CA ASN A 95 -17.85 8.70 3.18
C ASN A 95 -16.36 9.04 3.27
N ILE A 96 -15.98 9.98 4.14
CA ILE A 96 -14.57 10.26 4.44
C ILE A 96 -13.89 8.98 4.94
N PHE A 97 -14.50 8.29 5.91
CA PHE A 97 -13.92 7.05 6.43
C PHE A 97 -13.77 6.00 5.33
N ARG A 98 -14.83 5.70 4.56
CA ARG A 98 -14.80 4.73 3.46
C ARG A 98 -13.72 5.02 2.41
N ASN A 99 -13.41 6.29 2.17
CA ASN A 99 -12.45 6.70 1.14
C ASN A 99 -10.99 6.73 1.62
N ASN A 100 -10.75 6.81 2.94
CA ASN A 100 -9.41 7.08 3.50
C ASN A 100 -8.96 6.07 4.58
N ASN A 101 -9.75 5.02 4.85
CA ASN A 101 -9.39 4.01 5.85
C ASN A 101 -8.37 3.00 5.30
N PHE A 102 -7.59 2.44 6.22
CA PHE A 102 -6.59 1.41 5.96
C PHE A 102 -6.87 0.18 6.84
N SER A 103 -6.65 -1.00 6.27
CA SER A 103 -6.70 -2.26 7.02
C SER A 103 -5.48 -2.35 7.93
N ILE A 104 -5.70 -2.61 9.22
CA ILE A 104 -4.62 -2.83 10.20
C ILE A 104 -4.56 -4.28 10.69
N GLY A 105 -5.24 -5.20 9.99
CA GLY A 105 -5.36 -6.60 10.35
C GLY A 105 -6.52 -6.87 11.31
N ASN A 106 -6.76 -8.15 11.64
CA ASN A 106 -7.80 -8.58 12.58
C ASN A 106 -9.20 -7.99 12.32
N GLN A 107 -9.59 -7.90 11.04
CA GLN A 107 -10.87 -7.30 10.60
C GLN A 107 -11.08 -5.85 11.09
N THR A 108 -9.98 -5.12 11.30
CA THR A 108 -9.99 -3.74 11.80
C THR A 108 -9.55 -2.78 10.70
N GLN A 109 -10.33 -1.72 10.52
CA GLN A 109 -10.03 -0.59 9.63
C GLN A 109 -9.76 0.64 10.48
N ALA A 110 -8.80 1.47 10.09
CA ALA A 110 -8.50 2.71 10.81
C ALA A 110 -8.20 3.86 9.84
N LEU A 111 -8.50 5.08 10.27
CA LEU A 111 -8.26 6.29 9.50
C LEU A 111 -7.08 7.06 10.10
N PHE A 112 -6.10 7.36 9.26
CA PHE A 112 -4.83 7.99 9.60
C PHE A 112 -4.72 9.30 8.79
N PRO A 113 -5.01 10.47 9.38
CA PRO A 113 -5.22 11.70 8.61
C PRO A 113 -4.01 12.18 7.81
N GLN A 114 -2.79 11.96 8.30
CA GLN A 114 -1.57 12.33 7.58
C GLN A 114 -1.27 11.32 6.47
N VAL A 115 -1.44 10.02 6.73
CA VAL A 115 -1.27 8.96 5.73
C VAL A 115 -2.28 9.14 4.58
N ALA A 116 -3.52 9.50 4.90
CA ALA A 116 -4.58 9.76 3.92
C ALA A 116 -4.29 10.93 2.96
N ARG A 117 -3.20 11.69 3.16
CA ARG A 117 -2.72 12.73 2.22
C ARG A 117 -1.79 12.21 1.14
N LEU A 118 -1.23 11.01 1.31
CA LEU A 118 -0.29 10.43 0.36
C LEU A 118 -1.06 9.98 -0.88
N ASN A 119 -0.70 10.56 -2.02
CA ASN A 119 -1.33 10.22 -3.30
C ASN A 119 -0.84 8.90 -3.86
N HIS A 120 -1.58 8.39 -4.83
CA HIS A 120 -1.23 7.19 -5.55
C HIS A 120 -0.11 7.39 -6.59
N SER A 121 0.74 6.37 -6.74
CA SER A 121 1.52 6.06 -7.94
C SER A 121 1.54 4.55 -8.16
N CYS A 122 1.49 4.11 -9.42
CA CYS A 122 1.65 2.68 -9.76
C CYS A 122 3.09 2.19 -9.54
N VAL A 123 4.05 3.12 -9.48
CA VAL A 123 5.44 2.87 -9.07
C VAL A 123 5.73 3.82 -7.91
N PRO A 124 5.32 3.49 -6.69
CA PRO A 124 5.41 4.38 -5.54
C PRO A 124 6.85 4.51 -5.04
N ASN A 125 7.14 5.60 -4.33
CA ASN A 125 8.45 5.85 -3.71
C ASN A 125 8.43 5.71 -2.19
N ALA A 126 7.26 5.41 -1.61
CA ALA A 126 7.09 5.07 -0.22
C ALA A 126 6.10 3.92 -0.05
N GLN A 127 6.20 3.24 1.08
CA GLN A 127 5.24 2.22 1.50
C GLN A 127 4.75 2.52 2.91
N GLY A 128 3.48 2.20 3.15
CA GLY A 128 2.85 2.34 4.45
C GLY A 128 2.47 1.02 5.08
N ASN A 129 2.72 0.88 6.39
CA ASN A 129 2.31 -0.28 7.16
C ASN A 129 1.98 0.07 8.61
N PHE A 130 1.05 -0.68 9.19
CA PHE A 130 0.74 -0.59 10.61
C PHE A 130 1.81 -1.28 11.46
N ASN A 131 2.51 -0.52 12.30
CA ASN A 131 3.42 -1.05 13.31
C ASN A 131 2.63 -1.21 14.62
N LYS A 132 2.35 -2.46 15.00
CA LYS A 132 1.58 -2.79 16.21
C LYS A 132 2.28 -2.39 17.51
N ASP A 133 3.60 -2.36 17.54
CA ASP A 133 4.37 -2.02 18.75
C ASP A 133 4.33 -0.51 19.02
N LEU A 134 4.26 0.28 17.94
CA LEU A 134 4.03 1.74 18.01
C LEU A 134 2.54 2.12 18.04
N ASN A 135 1.65 1.14 17.86
CA ASN A 135 0.22 1.32 17.62
C ASN A 135 -0.08 2.41 16.57
N ALA A 136 0.70 2.44 15.49
CA ALA A 136 0.69 3.55 14.53
C ALA A 136 0.91 3.06 13.11
N PHE A 137 0.37 3.82 12.15
CA PHE A 137 0.71 3.63 10.75
C PHE A 137 2.02 4.36 10.44
N THR A 138 2.98 3.65 9.88
CA THR A 138 4.31 4.17 9.56
C THR A 138 4.51 4.18 8.06
N ILE A 139 5.20 5.20 7.55
CA ILE A 139 5.55 5.35 6.14
C ILE A 139 7.07 5.37 6.01
N HIS A 140 7.62 4.52 5.16
CA HIS A 140 9.05 4.48 4.86
C HIS A 140 9.30 4.69 3.37
N ALA A 141 10.40 5.36 3.04
CA ALA A 141 10.80 5.55 1.65
C ALA A 141 11.38 4.24 1.08
N THR A 142 10.88 3.79 -0.07
CA THR A 142 11.36 2.56 -0.74
C THR A 142 12.49 2.83 -1.73
N ARG A 143 12.78 4.11 -1.98
CA ARG A 143 13.95 4.61 -2.69
C ARG A 143 14.30 6.00 -2.19
N LYS A 144 15.42 6.56 -2.65
CA LYS A 144 15.73 7.98 -2.45
C LYS A 144 14.60 8.85 -3.05
N ILE A 145 14.17 9.85 -2.28
CA ILE A 145 13.17 10.86 -2.70
C ILE A 145 13.87 12.23 -2.66
N GLU A 146 13.84 12.93 -3.78
CA GLU A 146 14.48 14.24 -3.91
C GLU A 146 13.58 15.36 -3.34
N PRO A 147 14.14 16.52 -2.95
CA PRO A 147 13.33 17.69 -2.59
C PRO A 147 12.30 18.01 -3.68
N GLU A 148 11.13 18.47 -3.26
CA GLU A 148 9.98 18.80 -4.11
C GLU A 148 9.30 17.61 -4.80
N GLU A 149 9.84 16.40 -4.70
CA GLU A 149 9.20 15.19 -5.22
C GLU A 149 7.95 14.81 -4.39
N GLU A 150 6.88 14.39 -5.06
CA GLU A 150 5.67 13.90 -4.40
C GLU A 150 5.94 12.54 -3.73
N ILE A 151 5.58 12.41 -2.46
CA ILE A 151 5.65 11.16 -1.71
C ILE A 151 4.35 10.40 -1.98
N THR A 152 4.49 9.20 -2.54
CA THR A 152 3.37 8.41 -3.04
C THR A 152 3.42 6.97 -2.55
N ILE A 153 2.23 6.38 -2.39
CA ILE A 153 2.02 4.97 -2.04
C ILE A 153 1.19 4.29 -3.13
N SER A 154 1.14 2.96 -3.16
CA SER A 154 0.15 2.25 -3.99
C SER A 154 -1.19 2.20 -3.28
N TYR A 155 -2.27 2.33 -4.05
CA TYR A 155 -3.66 2.13 -3.62
C TYR A 155 -4.23 0.82 -4.18
N LEU A 156 -3.43 0.15 -5.02
CA LEU A 156 -3.78 -1.08 -5.71
C LEU A 156 -3.12 -2.26 -5.01
N ASP A 157 -3.89 -3.34 -4.92
CA ASP A 157 -3.42 -4.64 -4.43
C ASP A 157 -2.54 -5.34 -5.47
N GLU A 158 -2.76 -5.09 -6.77
CA GLU A 158 -1.97 -5.66 -7.86
C GLU A 158 -0.97 -4.64 -8.42
N HIS A 159 0.33 -4.88 -8.25
CA HIS A 159 1.38 -3.95 -8.67
C HIS A 159 1.84 -4.13 -10.13
N LEU A 160 1.70 -5.32 -10.71
CA LEU A 160 2.10 -5.64 -12.08
C LEU A 160 0.95 -5.67 -13.10
N GLY A 161 -0.29 -5.38 -12.70
CA GLY A 161 -1.44 -5.37 -13.61
C GLY A 161 -1.30 -4.33 -14.73
N LEU A 162 -1.95 -4.55 -15.88
CA LEU A 162 -1.88 -3.66 -17.06
C LEU A 162 -2.51 -2.29 -16.82
N ARG A 163 -2.11 -1.27 -17.62
CA ARG A 163 -2.57 0.12 -17.49
C ARG A 163 -4.09 0.21 -17.43
N GLN A 164 -4.80 -0.50 -18.31
CA GLN A 164 -6.26 -0.48 -18.32
C GLN A 164 -6.85 -0.98 -16.99
N SER A 165 -6.38 -2.13 -16.48
CA SER A 165 -6.83 -2.69 -15.19
C SER A 165 -6.56 -1.71 -14.05
N ARG A 166 -5.34 -1.17 -13.97
CA ARG A 166 -4.94 -0.19 -12.95
C ARG A 166 -5.81 1.07 -13.00
N GLN A 167 -6.06 1.61 -14.20
CA GLN A 167 -6.90 2.80 -14.38
C GLN A 167 -8.36 2.55 -13.97
N THR A 168 -8.94 1.41 -14.38
CA THR A 168 -10.30 1.03 -13.98
C THR A 168 -10.42 0.90 -12.46
N ALA A 169 -9.49 0.18 -11.82
CA ALA A 169 -9.49 0.02 -10.36
C ALA A 169 -9.37 1.35 -9.61
N LEU A 170 -8.53 2.27 -10.09
CA LEU A 170 -8.39 3.61 -9.49
C LEU A 170 -9.60 4.50 -9.75
N HIS A 171 -10.18 4.43 -10.95
CA HIS A 171 -11.38 5.19 -11.28
C HIS A 171 -12.57 4.73 -10.43
N ASP A 172 -12.83 3.42 -10.37
CA ASP A 172 -13.98 2.86 -9.65
C ASP A 172 -13.79 2.93 -8.13
N GLY A 173 -12.56 2.76 -7.67
CA GLY A 173 -12.19 2.83 -6.26
C GLY A 173 -12.11 4.27 -5.73
N TYR A 174 -11.49 5.18 -6.47
CA TYR A 174 -11.05 6.48 -5.95
C TYR A 174 -11.50 7.67 -6.80
N GLY A 175 -12.09 7.44 -7.97
CA GLY A 175 -12.70 8.50 -8.79
C GLY A 175 -11.69 9.36 -9.56
N PHE A 176 -10.48 8.85 -9.83
CA PHE A 176 -9.48 9.60 -10.58
C PHE A 176 -8.76 8.75 -11.64
N THR A 177 -8.19 9.42 -12.64
CA THR A 177 -7.30 8.82 -13.65
C THR A 177 -5.85 9.02 -13.25
N CYS A 178 -5.06 7.94 -13.18
CA CYS A 178 -3.67 8.00 -12.77
C CYS A 178 -2.77 8.57 -13.87
N GLY A 179 -2.02 9.62 -13.53
CA GLY A 179 -1.01 10.23 -14.40
C GLY A 179 0.44 9.95 -13.99
N CYS A 180 0.71 8.89 -13.23
CA CYS A 180 2.07 8.55 -12.81
C CYS A 180 2.97 8.15 -14.01
N SER A 181 4.28 8.02 -13.78
CA SER A 181 5.24 7.66 -14.83
C SER A 181 4.84 6.40 -15.61
N ALA A 182 4.34 5.36 -14.93
CA ALA A 182 3.89 4.10 -15.54
C ALA A 182 2.51 4.19 -16.23
N CYS A 183 1.75 5.26 -16.03
CA CYS A 183 0.46 5.49 -16.70
C CYS A 183 0.51 6.60 -17.75
N SER A 184 1.61 7.35 -17.81
CA SER A 184 1.87 8.37 -18.83
C SER A 184 2.01 7.74 -20.22
N SER A 185 1.91 8.52 -21.29
CA SER A 185 2.15 8.04 -22.67
C SER A 185 3.61 8.23 -23.13
N THR A 186 4.57 8.10 -22.20
CA THR A 186 6.01 8.22 -22.51
C THR A 186 6.58 6.90 -23.03
N THR A 187 7.69 6.93 -23.76
CA THR A 187 8.37 5.72 -24.26
C THR A 187 8.74 4.74 -23.14
N SER A 188 9.17 5.27 -21.98
CA SER A 188 9.48 4.43 -20.81
C SER A 188 8.25 3.72 -20.25
N SER A 189 7.10 4.41 -20.24
CA SER A 189 5.82 3.85 -19.83
C SER A 189 5.36 2.73 -20.77
N GLU A 190 5.46 2.92 -22.08
CA GLU A 190 5.12 1.88 -23.07
C GLU A 190 6.02 0.64 -22.93
N ALA A 191 7.32 0.83 -22.73
CA ALA A 191 8.23 -0.28 -22.47
C ALA A 191 7.85 -1.04 -21.18
N GLY A 192 7.40 -0.35 -20.14
CA GLY A 192 6.91 -0.98 -18.92
C GLY A 192 5.59 -1.72 -19.09
N GLU A 193 4.70 -1.24 -19.95
CA GLU A 193 3.48 -1.98 -20.31
C GLU A 193 3.79 -3.26 -21.07
N VAL A 194 4.76 -3.25 -22.00
CA VAL A 194 5.23 -4.46 -22.68
C VAL A 194 5.78 -5.49 -21.68
N ARG A 195 6.57 -5.05 -20.69
CA ARG A 195 7.09 -5.94 -19.65
C ARG A 195 5.99 -6.53 -18.78
N ARG A 196 5.00 -5.72 -18.37
CA ARG A 196 3.83 -6.19 -17.61
C ARG A 196 2.98 -7.20 -18.40
N ALA A 197 2.77 -6.96 -19.70
CA ALA A 197 2.06 -7.89 -20.57
C ALA A 197 2.82 -9.22 -20.71
N GLU A 198 4.14 -9.18 -20.85
CA GLU A 198 4.95 -10.39 -20.98
C GLU A 198 4.95 -11.24 -19.70
N ILE A 199 5.06 -10.62 -18.51
CA ILE A 199 5.00 -11.39 -17.26
C ILE A 199 3.60 -11.97 -17.00
N GLN A 200 2.54 -11.24 -17.36
CA GLN A 200 1.17 -11.76 -17.28
C GLN A 200 0.98 -12.98 -18.19
N ARG A 201 1.47 -12.91 -19.43
CA ARG A 201 1.44 -14.04 -20.38
C ARG A 201 2.23 -15.24 -19.86
N LYS A 202 3.37 -15.02 -19.22
CA LYS A 202 4.17 -16.10 -18.59
C LYS A 202 3.42 -16.75 -17.44
N LEU A 203 2.74 -15.98 -16.60
CA LEU A 203 1.90 -16.50 -15.51
C LEU A 203 0.74 -17.35 -16.03
N GLU A 204 0.05 -16.88 -17.07
CA GLU A 204 -1.04 -17.62 -17.72
C GLU A 204 -0.54 -18.96 -18.27
N LEU A 205 0.56 -18.95 -19.03
CA LEU A 205 1.17 -20.18 -19.56
C LEU A 205 1.66 -21.13 -18.46
N PHE A 206 2.23 -20.61 -17.38
CA PHE A 206 2.66 -21.42 -16.24
C PHE A 206 1.45 -22.10 -15.57
N ALA A 207 0.35 -21.36 -15.38
CA ALA A 207 -0.88 -21.90 -14.81
C ALA A 207 -1.52 -22.96 -15.72
N GLU A 208 -1.55 -22.73 -17.04
CA GLU A 208 -2.10 -23.67 -18.02
C GLU A 208 -1.27 -24.95 -18.16
N ALA A 209 0.06 -24.83 -18.08
CA ALA A 209 0.95 -25.99 -18.16
C ALA A 209 0.72 -26.97 -16.99
N ALA A 210 0.21 -26.48 -15.85
CA ALA A 210 0.00 -27.26 -14.63
C ALA A 210 1.23 -28.13 -14.28
N SER A 211 2.43 -27.57 -14.48
CA SER A 211 3.69 -28.28 -14.22
C SER A 211 3.80 -28.55 -12.72
N GLU A 212 4.06 -29.81 -12.36
CA GLU A 212 4.36 -30.21 -10.98
C GLU A 212 5.86 -30.15 -10.69
N ASP A 213 6.70 -29.75 -11.66
CA ASP A 213 8.15 -29.63 -11.47
C ASP A 213 8.50 -28.44 -10.56
N PRO A 214 9.09 -28.67 -9.37
CA PRO A 214 9.57 -27.62 -8.48
C PRO A 214 10.54 -26.62 -9.12
N GLU A 215 11.29 -27.01 -10.15
CA GLU A 215 12.20 -26.12 -10.88
C GLU A 215 11.47 -25.11 -11.76
N ASP A 216 10.33 -25.48 -12.33
CA ASP A 216 9.54 -24.55 -13.15
C ASP A 216 8.86 -23.50 -12.27
N GLU A 217 8.34 -23.89 -11.10
CA GLU A 217 7.84 -22.95 -10.10
C GLU A 217 8.93 -21.96 -9.68
N PHE A 218 10.14 -22.45 -9.39
CA PHE A 218 11.25 -21.60 -9.00
C PHE A 218 11.65 -20.59 -10.09
N LYS A 219 11.70 -21.02 -11.36
CA LYS A 219 11.95 -20.11 -12.50
C LYS A 219 10.85 -19.06 -12.64
N MET A 220 9.59 -19.42 -12.42
CA MET A 220 8.48 -18.48 -12.48
C MET A 220 8.58 -17.45 -11.35
N MET A 221 8.94 -17.88 -10.13
CA MET A 221 9.18 -16.98 -9.01
C MET A 221 10.31 -15.97 -9.31
N LEU A 222 11.43 -16.43 -9.88
CA LEU A 222 12.52 -15.55 -10.30
C LEU A 222 12.07 -14.55 -11.37
N ALA A 223 11.32 -15.01 -12.38
CA ALA A 223 10.80 -14.13 -13.42
C ALA A 223 9.86 -13.03 -12.87
N LEU A 224 9.10 -13.33 -11.81
CA LEU A 224 8.30 -12.32 -11.13
C LEU A 224 9.15 -11.31 -10.37
N LEU A 225 10.21 -11.74 -9.68
CA LEU A 225 11.14 -10.82 -9.01
C LEU A 225 11.78 -9.89 -10.03
N ASP A 226 12.29 -10.43 -11.14
CA ASP A 226 12.89 -9.65 -12.22
C ASP A 226 11.90 -8.61 -12.80
N ALA A 227 10.62 -8.98 -12.94
CA ALA A 227 9.59 -8.07 -13.41
C ALA A 227 9.35 -6.90 -12.43
N HIS A 228 9.33 -7.16 -11.13
CA HIS A 228 9.20 -6.10 -10.12
C HIS A 228 10.42 -5.17 -10.13
N GLU A 229 11.63 -5.72 -10.22
CA GLU A 229 12.86 -4.92 -10.28
C GLU A 229 12.93 -4.06 -11.54
N ALA A 230 12.58 -4.62 -12.70
CA ALA A 230 12.55 -3.89 -13.97
C ALA A 230 11.53 -2.73 -13.96
N GLU A 231 10.45 -2.87 -13.19
CA GLU A 231 9.45 -1.82 -12.98
C GLU A 231 9.77 -0.87 -11.82
N ALA A 232 10.91 -1.08 -11.14
CA ALA A 232 11.29 -0.37 -9.92
C ALA A 232 10.22 -0.42 -8.81
N ILE A 233 9.42 -1.49 -8.79
CA ILE A 233 8.44 -1.75 -7.74
C ILE A 233 9.17 -2.44 -6.60
N ARG A 234 9.04 -1.87 -5.40
CA ARG A 234 9.74 -2.29 -4.18
C ARG A 234 8.76 -2.28 -3.03
N GLY A 235 9.09 -2.99 -1.96
CA GLY A 235 8.25 -3.01 -0.79
C GLY A 235 8.20 -4.36 -0.09
N ARG A 236 7.29 -4.48 0.87
CA ARG A 236 7.10 -5.70 1.67
C ARG A 236 6.60 -6.88 0.83
N GLU A 237 5.73 -6.63 -0.14
CA GLU A 237 5.25 -7.72 -0.99
C GLU A 237 6.41 -8.34 -1.77
N VAL A 238 7.26 -7.50 -2.38
CA VAL A 238 8.48 -7.94 -3.07
C VAL A 238 9.46 -8.63 -2.11
N SER A 239 9.64 -8.11 -0.89
CA SER A 239 10.38 -8.79 0.18
C SER A 239 9.84 -10.20 0.46
N THR A 240 8.52 -10.33 0.62
CA THR A 240 7.85 -11.61 0.88
C THR A 240 8.10 -12.60 -0.26
N MET A 241 8.05 -12.13 -1.51
CA MET A 241 8.40 -12.92 -2.68
C MET A 241 9.87 -13.38 -2.61
N TYR A 242 10.82 -12.49 -2.33
CA TYR A 242 12.23 -12.86 -2.18
C TYR A 242 12.45 -13.94 -1.12
N ILE A 243 11.80 -13.83 0.05
CA ILE A 243 11.89 -14.82 1.13
C ILE A 243 11.27 -16.16 0.72
N ALA A 244 10.13 -16.15 0.02
CA ALA A 244 9.52 -17.36 -0.51
C ALA A 244 10.42 -18.04 -1.56
N THR A 245 10.97 -17.27 -2.50
CA THR A 245 11.89 -17.77 -3.53
C THR A 245 13.18 -18.30 -2.90
N ALA A 246 13.70 -17.64 -1.87
CA ALA A 246 14.85 -18.13 -1.11
C ALA A 246 14.60 -19.51 -0.50
N ARG A 247 13.45 -19.70 0.17
CA ARG A 247 13.05 -21.00 0.73
C ARG A 247 13.00 -22.08 -0.36
N LYS A 248 12.38 -21.77 -1.50
CA LYS A 248 12.32 -22.70 -2.64
C LYS A 248 13.71 -23.06 -3.16
N ALA A 249 14.63 -22.08 -3.25
CA ALA A 249 16.01 -22.34 -3.64
C ALA A 249 16.71 -23.31 -2.66
N PHE A 250 16.52 -23.14 -1.35
CA PHE A 250 17.04 -24.07 -0.35
C PHE A 250 16.45 -25.48 -0.48
N ASP A 251 15.14 -25.59 -0.71
CA ASP A 251 14.46 -26.88 -0.93
C ASP A 251 15.02 -27.62 -2.17
N LEU A 252 15.45 -26.87 -3.20
CA LEU A 252 16.11 -27.37 -4.40
C LEU A 252 17.62 -27.59 -4.23
N GLY A 253 18.19 -27.31 -3.05
CA GLY A 253 19.63 -27.43 -2.79
C GLY A 253 20.49 -26.30 -3.37
N LYS A 254 19.89 -25.24 -3.90
CA LYS A 254 20.56 -24.05 -4.47
C LYS A 254 20.96 -23.05 -3.38
N ARG A 255 21.90 -23.46 -2.52
CA ARG A 255 22.24 -22.75 -1.28
C ARG A 255 22.70 -21.31 -1.46
N GLU A 256 23.63 -21.05 -2.40
CA GLU A 256 24.15 -19.69 -2.62
C GLU A 256 23.07 -18.75 -3.14
N GLU A 257 22.28 -19.19 -4.12
CA GLU A 257 21.15 -18.42 -4.66
C GLU A 257 20.09 -18.16 -3.59
N GLY A 258 19.75 -19.17 -2.79
CA GLY A 258 18.85 -19.02 -1.65
C GLY A 258 19.35 -18.01 -0.63
N ARG A 259 20.65 -17.99 -0.34
CA ARG A 259 21.28 -17.02 0.56
C ARG A 259 21.17 -15.58 0.01
N GLU A 260 21.50 -15.37 -1.26
CA GLU A 260 21.41 -14.04 -1.89
C GLU A 260 19.97 -13.50 -1.90
N LEU A 261 19.01 -14.35 -2.26
CA LEU A 261 17.58 -14.01 -2.23
C LEU A 261 17.11 -13.66 -0.82
N ALA A 262 17.51 -14.44 0.19
CA ALA A 262 17.13 -14.21 1.58
C ALA A 262 17.64 -12.87 2.11
N LEU A 263 18.92 -12.55 1.86
CA LEU A 263 19.52 -11.28 2.28
C LEU A 263 18.88 -10.08 1.58
N LYS A 264 18.56 -10.21 0.28
CA LYS A 264 17.87 -9.17 -0.49
C LYS A 264 16.44 -8.94 0.02
N GLY A 265 15.70 -10.01 0.30
CA GLY A 265 14.38 -9.93 0.94
C GLY A 265 14.43 -9.23 2.29
N LEU A 266 15.36 -9.63 3.16
CA LEU A 266 15.53 -9.01 4.48
C LEU A 266 15.83 -7.50 4.40
N GLN A 267 16.70 -7.10 3.47
CA GLN A 267 17.03 -5.70 3.25
C GLN A 267 15.80 -4.91 2.77
N LEU A 268 15.03 -5.46 1.82
CA LEU A 268 13.78 -4.84 1.36
C LEU A 268 12.74 -4.73 2.47
N GLU A 269 12.62 -5.73 3.34
CA GLU A 269 11.74 -5.67 4.52
C GLU A 269 12.16 -4.49 5.40
N LYS A 270 13.44 -4.40 5.75
CA LYS A 270 13.98 -3.31 6.58
C LYS A 270 13.68 -1.94 5.96
N GLU A 271 13.89 -1.79 4.66
CA GLU A 271 13.61 -0.55 3.94
C GLU A 271 12.11 -0.20 3.93
N ALA A 272 11.24 -1.19 3.80
CA ALA A 272 9.81 -0.97 3.74
C ALA A 272 9.17 -0.66 5.10
N VAL A 273 9.73 -1.18 6.20
CA VAL A 273 9.03 -1.19 7.50
C VAL A 273 9.83 -0.64 8.69
N GLY A 274 11.15 -0.48 8.55
CA GLY A 274 12.05 -0.15 9.66
C GLY A 274 12.44 -1.38 10.49
N ASP A 275 13.56 -1.30 11.22
CA ASP A 275 14.07 -2.42 12.04
C ASP A 275 13.37 -2.59 13.39
N ASP A 276 12.61 -1.58 13.82
CA ASP A 276 11.70 -1.63 14.97
C ASP A 276 10.30 -2.18 14.62
N SER A 277 10.13 -2.72 13.41
CA SER A 277 8.87 -3.31 12.98
C SER A 277 8.83 -4.81 13.32
N PRO A 278 7.71 -5.30 13.87
CA PRO A 278 7.48 -6.74 14.06
C PRO A 278 7.55 -7.55 12.77
N PHE A 279 7.28 -6.93 11.62
CA PHE A 279 7.43 -7.60 10.33
C PHE A 279 8.90 -7.83 9.98
N TYR A 280 9.78 -6.86 10.25
CA TYR A 280 11.22 -7.04 10.08
C TYR A 280 11.75 -8.12 11.00
N ALA A 281 11.35 -8.11 12.28
CA ALA A 281 11.74 -9.15 13.24
C ALA A 281 11.33 -10.56 12.77
N ALA A 282 10.10 -10.74 12.28
CA ALA A 282 9.63 -12.03 11.77
C ALA A 282 10.39 -12.49 10.50
N THR A 283 10.68 -11.56 9.60
CA THR A 283 11.50 -11.86 8.41
C THR A 283 12.94 -12.21 8.80
N LEU A 284 13.52 -11.52 9.77
CA LEU A 284 14.85 -11.79 10.31
C LEU A 284 14.93 -13.22 10.87
N GLU A 285 13.97 -13.60 11.71
CA GLU A 285 13.86 -14.97 12.25
C GLU A 285 13.74 -16.01 11.13
N THR A 286 12.96 -15.70 10.09
CA THR A 286 12.81 -16.60 8.93
C THR A 286 14.12 -16.80 8.18
N VAL A 287 14.90 -15.74 7.96
CA VAL A 287 16.19 -15.79 7.28
C VAL A 287 17.21 -16.58 8.12
N GLN A 288 17.26 -16.34 9.43
CA GLN A 288 18.12 -17.11 10.34
C GLN A 288 17.74 -18.59 10.35
N ALA A 289 16.45 -18.93 10.29
CA ALA A 289 15.97 -20.31 10.23
C ALA A 289 16.35 -21.04 8.92
N LEU A 290 16.66 -20.31 7.84
CA LEU A 290 17.22 -20.88 6.61
C LEU A 290 18.74 -21.16 6.73
N GLY A 291 19.37 -20.84 7.87
CA GLY A 291 20.81 -21.01 8.08
C GLY A 291 21.67 -19.93 7.42
N VAL A 292 21.08 -18.77 7.11
CA VAL A 292 21.79 -17.63 6.51
C VAL A 292 22.38 -16.75 7.61
N GLU A 293 23.70 -16.54 7.55
CA GLU A 293 24.39 -15.54 8.37
C GLU A 293 24.13 -14.12 7.83
N ILE A 294 23.83 -13.19 8.75
CA ILE A 294 23.32 -11.82 8.49
C ILE A 294 24.40 -10.78 8.77
#